data_AF-A0A4U1KYN0-F1
#
_entry.id   AF-A0A4U1KYN0-F1
#
_cell.length_a   1.000
_cell.length_b   1.000
_cell.length_c   1.000
_cell.angle_alpha   90.00
_cell.angle_beta   90.00
_cell.angle_gamma   90.00
#
_symmetry.space_group_name_H-M   'P 1'
#
loop_
_entity.id
_entity.type
_entity.pdbx_description
1 polymer ?
#
loop_
_entity_poly.entity_id
_entity_poly.type
_entity_poly.pdbx_seq_one_letter_code
_entity_poly.pdbx_strand_id
1 'polypeptide(L)'
;MDWDFLDTCWEKESREYQYVTANYLKAMQSYLTENDLPKLERLVVTKSWWDTVDILDRVVGSLVYDRPELEEIILKWSLSDNIWLRRVAIDHQLLRKEKTNVQLMEKILLHNLNQTEFFINKAIGWALRDYSKTNPAWVAGFIEKNKERMADLSIKEASKYL
;
A
#
# COMPACT_ATOMS: atom_id res chain seq x y z
N MET A 1 -3.40 16.41 -14.94
CA MET A 1 -2.20 15.55 -14.83
C MET A 1 -1.58 15.44 -16.21
N ASP A 2 -0.28 15.65 -16.36
CA ASP A 2 0.43 15.50 -17.65
C ASP A 2 0.87 14.05 -17.84
N TRP A 3 -0.05 13.20 -18.29
CA TRP A 3 0.21 11.76 -18.43
C TRP A 3 1.20 11.44 -19.55
N ASP A 4 1.26 12.23 -20.61
CA ASP A 4 2.18 12.01 -21.73
C ASP A 4 3.63 12.17 -21.28
N PHE A 5 3.92 13.20 -20.46
CA PHE A 5 5.22 13.36 -19.83
C PHE A 5 5.56 12.19 -18.89
N LEU A 6 4.62 11.81 -18.04
CA LEU A 6 4.82 10.74 -17.06
C LEU A 6 5.07 9.38 -17.70
N ASP A 7 4.35 9.07 -18.77
CA ASP A 7 4.52 7.85 -19.55
C ASP A 7 5.87 7.86 -20.28
N THR A 8 6.26 9.01 -20.85
CA THR A 8 7.58 9.19 -21.49
C THR A 8 8.73 8.94 -20.51
N CYS A 9 8.63 9.45 -19.28
CA CYS A 9 9.60 9.16 -18.23
C CYS A 9 9.56 7.69 -17.82
N TRP A 10 8.37 7.12 -17.64
CA TRP A 10 8.24 5.73 -17.18
C TRP A 10 8.89 4.73 -18.15
N GLU A 11 8.87 4.99 -19.45
CA GLU A 11 9.47 4.10 -20.45
C GLU A 11 11.00 4.16 -20.53
N LYS A 12 11.66 5.20 -19.98
CA LYS A 12 13.12 5.28 -19.99
C LYS A 12 13.80 4.14 -19.21
N GLU A 13 15.00 3.79 -19.64
CA GLU A 13 15.76 2.67 -19.07
C GLU A 13 16.24 2.94 -17.64
N SER A 14 16.79 4.13 -17.40
CA SER A 14 17.36 4.50 -16.10
C SER A 14 16.28 4.68 -15.03
N ARG A 15 16.53 4.12 -13.83
CA ARG A 15 15.56 4.05 -12.72
C ARG A 15 15.07 5.43 -12.26
N GLU A 16 15.93 6.42 -12.40
CA GLU A 16 15.72 7.81 -12.03
C GLU A 16 14.50 8.42 -12.71
N TYR A 17 14.17 7.98 -13.92
CA TYR A 17 12.98 8.48 -14.60
C TYR A 17 11.68 7.93 -14.01
N GLN A 18 11.66 6.70 -13.49
CA GLN A 18 10.48 6.22 -12.75
C GLN A 18 10.34 6.95 -11.41
N TYR A 19 11.45 7.36 -10.78
CA TYR A 19 11.38 8.24 -9.62
C TYR A 19 10.81 9.61 -9.96
N VAL A 20 11.12 10.18 -11.13
CA VAL A 20 10.51 11.43 -11.60
C VAL A 20 8.99 11.26 -11.68
N THR A 21 8.51 10.21 -12.36
CA THR A 21 7.07 9.95 -12.49
C THR A 21 6.39 9.76 -11.13
N ALA A 22 6.94 8.91 -10.26
CA ALA A 22 6.34 8.62 -8.96
C ALA A 22 6.31 9.85 -8.04
N ASN A 23 7.39 10.63 -8.00
CA ASN A 23 7.46 11.85 -7.18
C ASN A 23 6.59 12.98 -7.75
N TYR A 24 6.50 13.10 -9.09
CA TYR A 24 5.58 14.05 -9.71
C TYR A 24 4.14 13.72 -9.33
N LEU A 25 3.72 12.46 -9.45
CA LEU A 25 2.37 12.02 -9.06
C LEU A 25 2.09 12.30 -7.58
N LYS A 26 3.06 12.06 -6.70
CA LYS A 26 2.95 12.39 -5.27
C LYS A 26 2.82 13.89 -5.02
N ALA A 27 3.59 14.72 -5.71
CA ALA A 27 3.47 16.17 -5.59
C ALA A 27 2.13 16.70 -6.13
N MET A 28 1.59 16.06 -7.17
CA MET A 28 0.38 16.46 -7.86
C MET A 28 -0.87 15.64 -7.45
N GLN A 29 -0.80 14.87 -6.36
CA GLN A 29 -1.82 13.87 -6.01
C GLN A 29 -3.21 14.47 -5.77
N SER A 30 -3.31 15.76 -5.39
CA SER A 30 -4.58 16.48 -5.23
C SER A 30 -5.34 16.70 -6.54
N TYR A 31 -4.67 16.57 -7.68
CA TYR A 31 -5.25 16.72 -9.02
C TYR A 31 -5.66 15.39 -9.66
N LEU A 32 -5.43 14.27 -8.98
CA LEU A 32 -5.87 12.96 -9.44
C LEU A 32 -7.37 12.78 -9.27
N THR A 33 -7.94 12.05 -10.22
CA THR A 33 -9.35 11.63 -10.24
C THR A 33 -9.44 10.11 -10.22
N GLU A 34 -10.61 9.58 -9.94
CA GLU A 34 -10.91 8.15 -10.00
C GLU A 34 -10.55 7.51 -11.35
N ASN A 35 -10.64 8.28 -12.45
CA ASN A 35 -10.27 7.83 -13.79
C ASN A 35 -8.77 7.59 -13.98
N ASP A 36 -7.94 8.07 -13.05
CA ASP A 36 -6.49 7.88 -13.05
C ASP A 36 -6.06 6.57 -12.38
N LEU A 37 -6.95 5.91 -11.62
CA LEU A 37 -6.61 4.68 -10.89
C LEU A 37 -6.11 3.55 -11.80
N PRO A 38 -6.69 3.28 -12.99
CA PRO A 38 -6.15 2.28 -13.91
C PRO A 38 -4.73 2.58 -14.39
N LYS A 39 -4.36 3.87 -14.49
CA LYS A 39 -2.99 4.26 -14.85
C LYS A 39 -2.04 4.04 -13.69
N LEU A 40 -2.46 4.37 -12.46
CA LEU A 40 -1.68 4.05 -11.26
C LEU A 40 -1.47 2.54 -11.12
N GLU A 41 -2.50 1.73 -11.38
CA GLU A 41 -2.39 0.26 -11.43
C GLU A 41 -1.30 -0.20 -12.41
N ARG A 42 -1.32 0.32 -13.64
CA ARG A 42 -0.30 0.04 -14.66
C ARG A 42 1.11 0.35 -14.16
N LEU A 43 1.30 1.50 -13.50
CA LEU A 43 2.61 1.87 -12.95
C LEU A 43 3.02 0.94 -11.80
N VAL A 44 2.08 0.51 -10.94
CA VAL A 44 2.38 -0.43 -9.85
C VAL A 44 2.87 -1.78 -10.39
N VAL A 45 2.30 -2.26 -11.51
CA VAL A 45 2.62 -3.59 -12.08
C VAL A 45 3.71 -3.59 -13.16
N THR A 46 4.27 -2.43 -13.53
CA THR A 46 5.35 -2.32 -14.53
C THR A 46 6.61 -1.73 -13.91
N LYS A 47 7.78 -2.28 -14.25
CA LYS A 47 9.07 -1.90 -13.65
C LYS A 47 9.01 -1.88 -12.11
N SER A 48 8.29 -2.83 -11.54
CA SER A 48 7.91 -2.82 -10.13
C SER A 48 9.08 -3.15 -9.21
N TRP A 49 9.28 -2.30 -8.21
CA TRP A 49 10.15 -2.54 -7.08
C TRP A 49 9.72 -1.62 -5.92
N TRP A 50 10.15 -1.95 -4.69
CA TRP A 50 9.65 -1.30 -3.47
C TRP A 50 9.87 0.22 -3.44
N ASP A 51 10.97 0.68 -4.01
CA ASP A 51 11.37 2.09 -4.14
C ASP A 51 10.33 2.97 -4.83
N THR A 52 9.69 2.50 -5.92
CA THR A 52 8.61 3.25 -6.58
C THR A 52 7.23 2.89 -6.04
N VAL A 53 7.02 1.61 -5.70
CA VAL A 53 5.71 1.14 -5.22
C VAL A 53 5.34 1.81 -3.90
N ASP A 54 6.30 2.02 -2.99
CA ASP A 54 6.07 2.70 -1.71
C ASP A 54 5.80 4.21 -1.88
N ILE A 55 6.14 4.80 -3.04
CA ILE A 55 5.72 6.16 -3.37
C ILE A 55 4.29 6.12 -3.91
N LEU A 56 3.99 5.16 -4.78
CA LEU A 56 2.68 5.00 -5.41
C LEU A 56 1.59 4.58 -4.41
N ASP A 57 1.90 3.83 -3.35
CA ASP A 57 0.93 3.51 -2.30
C ASP A 57 0.38 4.77 -1.62
N ARG A 58 1.21 5.82 -1.49
CA ARG A 58 0.83 7.11 -0.91
C ARG A 58 -0.09 7.86 -1.84
N VAL A 59 0.21 7.78 -3.14
CA VAL A 59 -0.59 8.41 -4.20
C VAL A 59 -1.96 7.75 -4.28
N VAL A 60 -2.00 6.42 -4.36
CA VAL A 60 -3.25 5.63 -4.35
C VAL A 60 -4.02 5.88 -3.05
N GLY A 61 -3.34 5.81 -1.91
CA GLY A 61 -3.92 6.09 -0.61
C GLY A 61 -4.51 7.50 -0.50
N SER A 62 -3.89 8.50 -1.13
CA SER A 62 -4.44 9.85 -1.22
C SER A 62 -5.69 9.91 -2.09
N LEU A 63 -5.70 9.21 -3.22
CA LEU A 63 -6.84 9.18 -4.14
C LEU A 63 -8.07 8.51 -3.51
N VAL A 64 -7.86 7.37 -2.84
CA VAL A 64 -8.90 6.53 -2.21
C VAL A 64 -9.50 7.19 -0.97
N TYR A 65 -8.71 7.95 -0.20
CA TYR A 65 -9.13 8.49 1.10
C TYR A 65 -10.41 9.34 1.04
N ASP A 66 -10.58 10.16 0.00
CA ASP A 66 -11.79 10.99 -0.18
C ASP A 66 -12.83 10.32 -1.10
N ARG A 67 -12.63 9.05 -1.48
CA ARG A 67 -13.44 8.29 -2.45
C ARG A 67 -13.67 6.85 -1.99
N PRO A 68 -14.57 6.63 -1.01
CA PRO A 68 -14.85 5.30 -0.46
C PRO A 68 -15.26 4.26 -1.51
N GLU A 69 -15.83 4.68 -2.64
CA GLU A 69 -16.18 3.81 -3.77
C GLU A 69 -14.96 3.09 -4.37
N LEU A 70 -13.75 3.63 -4.21
CA LEU A 70 -12.52 3.00 -4.68
C LEU A 70 -11.99 1.93 -3.72
N GLU A 71 -12.48 1.86 -2.48
CA GLU A 71 -12.06 0.84 -1.51
C GLU A 71 -12.33 -0.59 -2.01
N GLU A 72 -13.38 -0.80 -2.81
CA GLU A 72 -13.69 -2.11 -3.41
C GLU A 72 -12.57 -2.56 -4.35
N ILE A 73 -11.97 -1.63 -5.10
CA ILE A 73 -10.85 -1.93 -6.01
C ILE A 73 -9.60 -2.30 -5.19
N ILE A 74 -9.33 -1.55 -4.12
CA ILE A 74 -8.20 -1.86 -3.22
C ILE A 74 -8.38 -3.22 -2.54
N LEU A 75 -9.61 -3.55 -2.16
CA LEU A 75 -9.92 -4.87 -1.63
C LEU A 75 -9.68 -5.97 -2.67
N LYS A 76 -10.00 -5.75 -3.95
CA LYS A 76 -9.66 -6.67 -5.05
C LYS A 76 -8.15 -6.81 -5.24
N TRP A 77 -7.40 -5.71 -5.17
CA TRP A 77 -5.93 -5.73 -5.26
C TRP A 77 -5.27 -6.56 -4.17
N SER A 78 -5.86 -6.61 -2.96
CA SER A 78 -5.36 -7.46 -1.87
C SER A 78 -5.42 -8.97 -2.15
N LEU A 79 -6.16 -9.39 -3.19
CA LEU A 79 -6.28 -10.78 -3.67
C LEU A 79 -5.51 -11.04 -4.99
N SER A 80 -4.93 -10.02 -5.60
CA SER A 80 -4.26 -10.10 -6.91
C SER A 80 -3.08 -11.07 -6.92
N ASP A 81 -2.78 -11.76 -8.02
CA ASP A 81 -1.55 -12.56 -8.12
C ASP A 81 -0.27 -11.71 -8.13
N ASN A 82 -0.39 -10.41 -8.41
CA ASN A 82 0.74 -9.48 -8.37
C ASN A 82 1.00 -8.98 -6.95
N ILE A 83 2.20 -9.27 -6.43
CA ILE A 83 2.62 -8.90 -5.07
C ILE A 83 2.63 -7.37 -4.85
N TRP A 84 2.86 -6.57 -5.88
CA TRP A 84 2.95 -5.11 -5.73
C TRP A 84 1.58 -4.48 -5.57
N LEU A 85 0.54 -5.04 -6.21
CA LEU A 85 -0.84 -4.62 -5.97
C LEU A 85 -1.29 -4.98 -4.54
N ARG A 86 -0.94 -6.17 -4.05
CA ARG A 86 -1.18 -6.57 -2.65
C ARG A 86 -0.45 -5.63 -1.68
N ARG A 87 0.81 -5.29 -1.96
CA ARG A 87 1.60 -4.34 -1.15
C ARG A 87 0.94 -2.98 -1.07
N VAL A 88 0.53 -2.40 -2.21
CA VAL A 88 -0.22 -1.13 -2.23
C VAL A 88 -1.51 -1.26 -1.42
N ALA A 89 -2.26 -2.36 -1.56
CA ALA A 89 -3.47 -2.55 -0.77
C ALA A 89 -3.19 -2.57 0.73
N ILE A 90 -2.09 -3.16 1.18
CA ILE A 90 -1.72 -3.17 2.61
C ILE A 90 -1.29 -1.78 3.09
N ASP A 91 -0.48 -1.07 2.29
CA ASP A 91 0.21 0.16 2.72
C ASP A 91 -0.56 1.46 2.44
N HIS A 92 -1.62 1.45 1.60
CA HIS A 92 -2.33 2.69 1.19
C HIS A 92 -2.91 3.52 2.36
N GLN A 93 -3.14 2.91 3.53
CA GLN A 93 -3.64 3.60 4.72
C GLN A 93 -2.54 4.06 5.70
N LEU A 94 -1.26 3.89 5.37
CA LEU A 94 -0.17 4.36 6.24
C LEU A 94 -0.34 5.85 6.61
N LEU A 95 0.10 6.22 7.80
CA LEU A 95 0.08 7.59 8.35
C LEU A 95 -1.33 8.21 8.45
N ARG A 96 -2.41 7.43 8.34
CA ARG A 96 -3.79 7.93 8.50
C ARG A 96 -4.22 8.08 9.96
N LYS A 97 -3.51 7.44 10.89
CA LYS A 97 -3.77 7.53 12.34
C LYS A 97 -5.24 7.21 12.68
N GLU A 98 -5.97 8.13 13.30
CA GLU A 98 -7.36 7.97 13.71
C GLU A 98 -8.31 7.84 12.50
N LYS A 99 -7.83 8.23 11.31
CA LYS A 99 -8.59 8.16 10.05
C LYS A 99 -8.41 6.83 9.31
N THR A 100 -7.66 5.88 9.86
CA THR A 100 -7.53 4.53 9.29
C THR A 100 -8.89 3.82 9.35
N ASN A 101 -9.36 3.32 8.20
CA ASN A 101 -10.48 2.39 8.11
C ASN A 101 -10.00 1.00 8.56
N VAL A 102 -10.16 0.73 9.85
CA VAL A 102 -9.66 -0.48 10.52
C VAL A 102 -10.32 -1.73 9.98
N GLN A 103 -11.62 -1.68 9.65
CA GLN A 103 -12.36 -2.81 9.11
C GLN A 103 -11.85 -3.20 7.72
N LEU A 104 -11.54 -2.22 6.86
CA LEU A 104 -10.93 -2.48 5.56
C LEU A 104 -9.50 -3.02 5.73
N MET A 105 -8.71 -2.39 6.59
CA MET A 105 -7.34 -2.83 6.88
C MET A 105 -7.32 -4.29 7.37
N GLU A 106 -8.19 -4.66 8.32
CA GLU A 106 -8.29 -6.03 8.83
C GLU A 106 -8.56 -7.04 7.71
N LYS A 107 -9.53 -6.75 6.83
CA LYS A 107 -9.85 -7.61 5.68
C LYS A 107 -8.65 -7.79 4.75
N ILE A 108 -7.98 -6.69 4.39
CA ILE A 108 -6.79 -6.72 3.52
C ILE A 108 -5.66 -7.54 4.15
N LEU A 109 -5.40 -7.35 5.45
CA LEU A 109 -4.38 -8.11 6.16
C LEU A 109 -4.74 -9.61 6.18
N LEU A 110 -5.99 -9.97 6.48
CA LEU A 110 -6.45 -11.35 6.52
C LEU A 110 -6.31 -12.08 5.17
N HIS A 111 -6.50 -11.39 4.04
CA HIS A 111 -6.24 -11.93 2.70
C HIS A 111 -4.77 -12.25 2.43
N ASN A 112 -3.86 -11.64 3.20
CA ASN A 112 -2.42 -11.69 2.96
C ASN A 112 -1.63 -12.40 4.08
N LEU A 113 -2.32 -13.06 5.02
CA LEU A 113 -1.67 -13.99 5.96
C LEU A 113 -1.31 -15.31 5.29
N ASN A 114 -0.56 -16.18 5.97
CA ASN A 114 -0.15 -17.52 5.51
C ASN A 114 0.70 -17.53 4.22
N GLN A 115 1.57 -16.54 4.04
CA GLN A 115 2.46 -16.47 2.89
C GLN A 115 3.92 -16.19 3.27
N THR A 116 4.83 -16.47 2.34
CA THR A 116 6.27 -16.34 2.53
C THR A 116 6.89 -15.16 1.79
N GLU A 117 6.12 -14.44 0.96
CA GLU A 117 6.63 -13.29 0.20
C GLU A 117 7.15 -12.19 1.13
N PHE A 118 8.43 -11.86 0.98
CA PHE A 118 9.13 -10.93 1.86
C PHE A 118 8.50 -9.54 1.85
N PHE A 119 8.20 -9.01 0.67
CA PHE A 119 7.66 -7.65 0.54
C PHE A 119 6.24 -7.52 1.10
N ILE A 120 5.45 -8.59 1.05
CA ILE A 120 4.12 -8.60 1.66
C ILE A 120 4.22 -8.69 3.18
N ASN A 121 5.04 -9.62 3.70
CA ASN A 121 5.23 -9.76 5.14
C ASN A 121 5.83 -8.49 5.77
N LYS A 122 6.69 -7.77 5.04
CA LYS A 122 7.17 -6.45 5.45
C LYS A 122 6.06 -5.39 5.47
N ALA A 123 5.22 -5.33 4.43
CA ALA A 123 4.08 -4.40 4.37
C ALA A 123 3.12 -4.62 5.55
N ILE A 124 2.74 -5.87 5.84
CA ILE A 124 1.89 -6.23 6.98
C ILE A 124 2.49 -5.70 8.29
N GLY A 125 3.79 -5.97 8.50
CA GLY A 125 4.51 -5.49 9.67
C GLY A 125 4.52 -3.97 9.78
N TRP A 126 4.73 -3.25 8.68
CA TRP A 126 4.74 -1.79 8.63
C TRP A 126 3.36 -1.17 8.87
N ALA A 127 2.31 -1.68 8.23
CA ALA A 127 0.94 -1.22 8.43
C ALA A 127 0.53 -1.34 9.90
N LEU A 128 0.78 -2.51 10.52
CA LEU A 128 0.49 -2.75 11.93
C LEU A 128 1.34 -1.88 12.86
N ARG A 129 2.65 -1.78 12.60
CA ARG A 129 3.57 -0.93 13.39
C ARG A 129 3.21 0.55 13.31
N ASP A 130 2.73 1.00 12.15
CA ASP A 130 2.30 2.38 12.00
C ASP A 130 1.02 2.63 12.78
N TYR A 131 0.03 1.74 12.64
CA TYR A 131 -1.24 1.87 13.33
C TYR A 131 -1.12 1.66 14.85
N SER A 132 -0.14 0.89 15.34
CA SER A 132 0.07 0.68 16.78
C SER A 132 0.39 1.97 17.53
N LYS A 133 0.90 3.00 16.83
CA LYS A 133 1.13 4.33 17.41
C LYS A 133 -0.17 5.08 17.71
N THR A 134 -1.28 4.67 17.09
CA THR A 134 -2.62 5.23 17.30
C THR A 134 -3.49 4.31 18.15
N ASN A 135 -3.50 3.01 17.86
CA ASN A 135 -4.32 2.03 18.57
C ASN A 135 -3.52 0.75 18.90
N PRO A 136 -2.63 0.80 19.91
CA PRO A 136 -1.78 -0.33 20.27
C PRO A 136 -2.58 -1.55 20.73
N ALA A 137 -3.70 -1.34 21.44
CA ALA A 137 -4.55 -2.41 21.93
C ALA A 137 -5.16 -3.23 20.78
N TRP A 138 -5.65 -2.55 19.73
CA TRP A 138 -6.18 -3.25 18.56
C TRP A 138 -5.09 -4.07 17.84
N VAL A 139 -3.89 -3.50 17.66
CA VAL A 139 -2.79 -4.20 17.00
C VAL A 139 -2.33 -5.42 17.81
N ALA A 140 -2.20 -5.29 19.13
CA ALA A 140 -1.87 -6.43 20.00
C ALA A 140 -2.92 -7.56 19.90
N GLY A 141 -4.21 -7.20 19.91
CA GLY A 141 -5.30 -8.15 19.72
C GLY A 141 -5.29 -8.83 18.35
N PHE A 142 -5.00 -8.08 17.28
CA PHE A 142 -4.87 -8.63 15.93
C PHE A 142 -3.71 -9.63 15.82
N ILE A 143 -2.54 -9.29 16.38
CA ILE A 143 -1.37 -10.17 16.40
C ILE A 143 -1.69 -11.46 17.15
N GLU A 144 -2.23 -11.36 18.37
CA GLU A 144 -2.53 -12.55 19.18
C GLU A 144 -3.53 -13.47 18.49
N LYS A 145 -4.61 -12.91 17.93
CA LYS A 145 -5.64 -13.66 17.21
C LYS A 145 -5.11 -14.39 15.96
N ASN A 146 -4.08 -13.86 15.31
CA ASN A 146 -3.60 -14.35 14.02
C ASN A 146 -2.16 -14.87 14.05
N LYS A 147 -1.57 -15.03 15.24
CA LYS A 147 -0.14 -15.29 15.45
C LYS A 147 0.40 -16.45 14.62
N GLU A 148 -0.32 -17.57 14.59
CA GLU A 148 0.07 -18.79 13.85
C GLU A 148 0.07 -18.60 12.32
N ARG A 149 -0.65 -17.61 11.83
CA ARG A 149 -0.80 -17.31 10.39
C ARG A 149 0.11 -16.17 9.92
N MET A 150 0.76 -15.48 10.84
CA MET A 150 1.67 -14.37 10.54
C MET A 150 3.11 -14.87 10.42
N ALA A 151 3.89 -14.25 9.53
CA ALA A 151 5.33 -14.48 9.51
C ALA A 151 5.99 -13.85 10.74
N ASP A 152 7.02 -14.50 11.30
CA ASP A 152 7.81 -13.97 12.42
C ASP A 152 8.34 -12.56 12.16
N LEU A 153 8.69 -12.28 10.89
CA LEU A 153 9.10 -10.96 10.44
C LEU A 153 8.01 -9.91 10.65
N SER A 154 6.77 -10.21 10.26
CA SER A 154 5.64 -9.30 10.41
C SER A 154 5.34 -9.03 11.88
N ILE A 155 5.39 -10.06 12.72
CA ILE A 155 5.18 -9.95 14.17
C ILE A 155 6.26 -9.04 14.78
N LYS A 156 7.53 -9.32 14.48
CA LYS A 156 8.67 -8.53 14.98
C LYS A 156 8.61 -7.06 14.58
N GLU A 157 8.21 -6.76 13.34
CA GLU A 157 8.03 -5.39 12.88
C GLU A 157 6.84 -4.72 13.59
N ALA A 158 5.68 -5.39 13.63
CA ALA A 158 4.44 -4.88 14.19
C ALA A 158 4.54 -4.60 15.69
N SER A 159 5.23 -5.44 16.45
CA SER A 159 5.32 -5.36 17.91
C SER A 159 6.33 -4.34 18.44
N LYS A 160 6.96 -3.52 17.57
CA LYS A 160 8.03 -2.62 17.99
C LYS A 160 7.61 -1.59 19.05
N TYR A 161 6.35 -1.18 19.04
CA TYR A 161 5.79 -0.17 19.95
C TYR A 161 4.67 -0.71 20.85
N LEU A 162 4.58 -2.04 20.98
CA LEU A 162 3.64 -2.71 21.87
C LEU A 162 4.31 -3.08 23.20
#